data_AF-A0A0C2FZ20-F1
#
_entry.id   AF-A0A0C2FZ20-F1
#
_cell.length_a   1.000
_cell.length_b   1.000
_cell.length_c   1.000
_cell.angle_alpha   90.00
_cell.angle_beta   90.00
_cell.angle_gamma   90.00
#
_symmetry.space_group_name_H-M   'P 1'
#
loop_
_entity.id
_entity.type
_entity.pdbx_description
1 polymer ?
#
loop_
_entity_poly.entity_id
_entity_poly.type
_entity_poly.pdbx_seq_one_letter_code
_entity_poly.pdbx_strand_id
1 'polypeptide(L)'
;MQSNIESLIYICSPYVTSITELMQFGMRLTAMPLHDATRDLILLNQQRLTDVEVNLQLEANNEQLEVLAKDLEAEKQKTEMILRDMLPLSIATQLMNGEHIEAREYEQATVMFSDVPNFQSILPHSKPKEIVQMLNDLFHRFDRLVVMHKVGIKKES
;
A
#
# COMPACT_ATOMS: atom_id res chain seq x y z
N MET A 1 -67.19 -49.86 25.29
CA MET A 1 -67.06 -49.58 23.85
C MET A 1 -66.02 -48.48 23.68
N GLN A 2 -64.77 -48.84 23.39
CA GLN A 2 -63.75 -47.87 22.98
C GLN A 2 -63.78 -47.84 21.46
N SER A 3 -64.43 -46.81 20.91
CA SER A 3 -64.37 -46.49 19.49
C SER A 3 -62.92 -46.13 19.16
N ASN A 4 -62.23 -47.01 18.44
CA ASN A 4 -60.91 -46.75 17.91
C ASN A 4 -61.07 -45.65 16.85
N ILE A 5 -60.61 -44.44 17.16
CA ILE A 5 -60.68 -43.30 16.24
C ILE A 5 -59.69 -43.59 15.11
N GLU A 6 -60.17 -43.72 13.88
CA GLU A 6 -59.31 -43.79 12.70
C GLU A 6 -58.60 -42.44 12.52
N SER A 7 -57.38 -42.33 13.04
CA SER A 7 -56.57 -41.12 12.93
C SER A 7 -55.41 -41.33 11.96
N LEU A 8 -55.21 -40.35 11.07
CA LEU A 8 -54.05 -40.26 10.18
C LEU A 8 -52.98 -39.38 10.84
N ILE A 9 -51.75 -39.88 10.93
CA ILE A 9 -50.57 -39.11 11.37
C ILE A 9 -49.83 -38.63 10.12
N TYR A 10 -49.57 -37.33 10.03
CA TYR A 10 -48.72 -36.74 9.00
C TYR A 10 -47.40 -36.27 9.62
N ILE A 11 -46.29 -36.85 9.17
CA ILE A 11 -44.94 -36.47 9.57
C ILE A 11 -44.28 -35.84 8.35
N CYS A 12 -43.83 -34.59 8.49
CA CYS A 12 -43.16 -33.86 7.44
C CYS A 12 -42.10 -32.91 8.00
N SER A 13 -41.07 -32.67 7.19
CA SER A 13 -40.16 -31.55 7.38
C SER A 13 -40.53 -30.44 6.39
N PRO A 14 -40.33 -29.16 6.73
CA PRO A 14 -40.56 -28.07 5.79
C PRO A 14 -39.60 -28.16 4.61
N TYR A 15 -40.07 -27.79 3.42
CA TYR A 15 -39.25 -27.71 2.23
C TYR A 15 -38.57 -26.34 2.17
N VAL A 16 -37.40 -26.22 2.81
CA VAL A 16 -36.61 -24.98 2.89
C VAL A 16 -35.12 -25.30 2.84
N THR A 17 -34.33 -24.38 2.29
CA THR A 17 -32.88 -24.59 2.03
C THR A 17 -31.97 -23.57 2.70
N SER A 18 -32.53 -22.49 3.26
CA SER A 18 -31.79 -21.40 3.90
C SER A 18 -32.44 -20.92 5.20
N ILE A 19 -31.66 -20.29 6.08
CA ILE A 19 -32.17 -19.66 7.31
C ILE A 19 -33.13 -18.52 6.95
N THR A 20 -32.85 -17.76 5.90
CA THR A 20 -33.70 -16.65 5.45
C THR A 20 -35.09 -17.13 5.06
N GLU A 21 -35.16 -18.20 4.27
CA GLU A 21 -36.42 -18.83 3.86
C GLU A 21 -37.19 -19.37 5.06
N LEU A 22 -36.50 -20.03 6.00
CA LEU A 22 -37.09 -20.51 7.25
C LEU A 22 -37.72 -19.37 8.07
N MET A 23 -37.04 -18.23 8.19
CA MET A 23 -37.55 -17.04 8.89
C MET A 23 -38.73 -16.39 8.16
N GLN A 24 -38.76 -16.41 6.82
CA GLN A 24 -39.90 -15.90 6.04
C GLN A 24 -41.19 -16.68 6.33
N PHE A 25 -41.08 -17.99 6.56
CA PHE A 25 -42.20 -18.83 7.01
C PHE A 25 -42.49 -18.74 8.52
N GLY A 26 -41.83 -17.82 9.24
CA GLY A 26 -42.03 -17.61 10.68
C GLY A 26 -41.44 -18.72 11.55
N MET A 27 -40.62 -19.61 10.99
CA MET A 27 -39.96 -20.68 11.72
C MET A 27 -38.56 -20.28 12.14
N ARG A 28 -38.08 -20.87 13.24
CA ARG A 28 -36.70 -20.72 13.73
C ARG A 28 -35.98 -22.06 13.65
N LEU A 29 -34.68 -22.03 13.39
CA LEU A 29 -33.85 -23.24 13.35
C LEU A 29 -33.90 -24.02 14.68
N THR A 30 -34.06 -23.30 15.79
CA THR A 30 -34.19 -23.89 17.14
C THR A 30 -35.44 -24.74 17.32
N ALA A 31 -36.47 -24.55 16.49
CA ALA A 31 -37.71 -25.34 16.53
C ALA A 31 -37.61 -26.65 15.72
N MET A 32 -36.55 -26.82 14.91
CA MET A 32 -36.33 -28.04 14.14
C MET A 32 -35.58 -29.09 15.00
N PRO A 33 -36.04 -30.36 15.03
CA PRO A 33 -35.33 -31.42 15.74
C PRO A 33 -33.90 -31.60 15.24
N LEU A 34 -32.97 -31.99 16.13
CA LEU A 34 -31.57 -32.25 15.76
C LEU A 34 -31.39 -33.43 14.80
N HIS A 35 -32.36 -34.33 14.72
CA HIS A 35 -32.36 -35.49 13.82
C HIS A 35 -33.05 -35.21 12.48
N ASP A 36 -33.54 -33.99 12.25
CA ASP A 36 -34.17 -33.61 10.99
C ASP A 36 -33.10 -33.29 9.94
N ALA A 37 -33.06 -34.05 8.86
CA ALA A 37 -32.08 -33.86 7.78
C ALA A 37 -32.20 -32.48 7.10
N THR A 38 -33.39 -31.86 7.09
CA THR A 38 -33.56 -30.50 6.56
C THR A 38 -32.73 -29.49 7.35
N ARG A 39 -32.55 -29.70 8.67
CA ARG A 39 -31.73 -28.83 9.51
C ARG A 39 -30.27 -28.84 9.08
N ASP A 40 -29.72 -30.01 8.80
CA ASP A 40 -28.34 -30.18 8.35
C ASP A 40 -28.12 -29.55 6.97
N LEU A 41 -29.07 -29.71 6.05
CA LEU A 41 -29.01 -29.08 4.72
C LEU A 41 -28.98 -27.56 4.79
N ILE A 42 -29.79 -26.94 5.66
CA ILE A 42 -29.77 -25.48 5.86
C ILE A 42 -28.41 -25.03 6.38
N LEU A 43 -27.85 -25.74 7.37
CA LEU A 43 -26.55 -25.40 7.96
C LEU A 43 -25.40 -25.55 6.95
N LEU A 44 -25.38 -26.65 6.18
CA LEU A 44 -24.39 -26.87 5.13
C LEU A 44 -24.45 -25.78 4.06
N ASN A 45 -25.64 -25.37 3.64
CA ASN A 45 -25.78 -24.28 2.68
C ASN A 45 -25.30 -22.94 3.25
N GLN A 46 -25.60 -22.65 4.52
CA GLN A 46 -25.12 -21.42 5.17
C GLN A 46 -23.60 -21.40 5.30
N GLN A 47 -23.00 -22.51 5.71
CA GLN A 47 -21.55 -22.65 5.76
C GLN A 47 -20.94 -22.43 4.38
N ARG A 48 -21.45 -23.12 3.35
CA ARG A 48 -20.98 -22.97 1.97
C ARG A 48 -21.05 -21.53 1.47
N LEU A 49 -22.13 -20.81 1.75
CA LEU A 49 -22.28 -19.41 1.34
C LEU A 49 -21.31 -18.49 2.09
N THR A 50 -21.14 -18.73 3.40
CA THR A 50 -20.18 -17.97 4.22
C THR A 50 -18.76 -18.20 3.75
N ASP A 51 -18.40 -19.45 3.43
CA ASP A 51 -17.07 -19.80 2.93
C ASP A 51 -16.79 -19.08 1.60
N VAL A 52 -17.77 -19.04 0.69
CA VAL A 52 -17.63 -18.31 -0.58
C VAL A 52 -17.44 -16.81 -0.33
N GLU A 53 -18.24 -16.20 0.54
CA GLU A 53 -18.14 -14.77 0.87
C GLU A 53 -16.77 -14.41 1.48
N VAL A 54 -16.30 -15.20 2.45
CA VAL A 54 -15.00 -15.00 3.09
C VAL A 54 -13.86 -15.15 2.08
N ASN A 55 -13.92 -16.15 1.20
CA ASN A 55 -12.90 -16.32 0.16
C ASN A 55 -12.87 -15.13 -0.81
N LEU A 56 -14.03 -14.64 -1.26
CA LEU A 56 -14.09 -13.46 -2.13
C LEU A 56 -13.52 -12.22 -1.45
N GLN A 57 -13.83 -12.02 -0.16
CA GLN A 57 -13.28 -10.92 0.61
C GLN A 57 -11.76 -11.04 0.80
N LEU A 58 -11.24 -12.25 1.02
CA LEU A 58 -9.81 -12.51 1.11
C LEU A 58 -9.10 -12.23 -0.21
N GLU A 59 -9.68 -12.63 -1.34
CA GLU A 59 -9.15 -12.32 -2.67
C GLU A 59 -9.07 -10.81 -2.90
N ALA A 60 -10.17 -10.08 -2.65
CA ALA A 60 -10.21 -8.63 -2.80
C ALA A 60 -9.20 -7.91 -1.87
N ASN A 61 -9.06 -8.36 -0.62
CA ASN A 61 -8.09 -7.81 0.31
C ASN A 61 -6.65 -8.08 -0.13
N ASN A 62 -6.37 -9.30 -0.63
CA ASN A 62 -5.04 -9.64 -1.14
C ASN A 62 -4.66 -8.78 -2.36
N GLU A 63 -5.60 -8.55 -3.28
CA GLU A 63 -5.38 -7.65 -4.42
C GLU A 63 -5.09 -6.22 -3.95
N GLN A 64 -5.87 -5.70 -3.00
CA GLN A 64 -5.64 -4.37 -2.43
C GLN A 64 -4.29 -4.26 -1.72
N LEU A 65 -3.89 -5.29 -0.97
CA LEU A 65 -2.59 -5.35 -0.32
C LEU A 65 -1.45 -5.37 -1.34
N GLU A 66 -1.60 -6.08 -2.45
CA GLU A 66 -0.60 -6.13 -3.51
C GLU A 66 -0.42 -4.77 -4.19
N VAL A 67 -1.52 -4.06 -4.46
CA VAL A 67 -1.48 -2.69 -5.00
C VAL A 67 -0.81 -1.74 -4.01
N LEU A 68 -1.23 -1.76 -2.75
CA LEU A 68 -0.66 -0.90 -1.71
C LEU A 68 0.84 -1.16 -1.51
N ALA A 69 1.27 -2.42 -1.56
CA ALA A 69 2.68 -2.79 -1.46
C ALA A 69 3.50 -2.24 -2.63
N LYS A 70 2.95 -2.28 -3.87
CA LYS A 70 3.59 -1.70 -5.05
C LYS A 70 3.73 -0.18 -4.95
N ASP A 71 2.68 0.50 -4.51
CA ASP A 71 2.68 1.96 -4.34
C ASP A 71 3.67 2.39 -3.26
N LEU A 72 3.71 1.66 -2.14
CA LEU A 72 4.66 1.90 -1.05
C LEU A 72 6.10 1.73 -1.52
N GLU A 73 6.39 0.67 -2.27
CA GLU A 73 7.73 0.42 -2.82
C GLU A 73 8.14 1.52 -3.81
N ALA A 74 7.23 1.96 -4.68
CA ALA A 74 7.48 3.06 -5.60
C ALA A 74 7.80 4.38 -4.88
N GLU A 75 7.06 4.71 -3.82
CA GLU A 75 7.28 5.94 -3.05
C GLU A 75 8.57 5.88 -2.22
N LYS A 76 8.87 4.69 -1.67
CA LYS A 76 10.15 4.42 -1.01
C LYS A 76 11.31 4.66 -1.97
N GLN A 77 11.28 4.09 -3.18
CA GLN A 77 12.32 4.28 -4.18
C GLN A 77 12.53 5.74 -4.57
N LYS A 78 11.46 6.53 -4.72
CA LYS A 78 11.57 7.99 -4.97
C LYS A 78 12.27 8.70 -3.82
N THR A 79 11.89 8.37 -2.58
CA THR A 79 12.47 8.98 -1.38
C THR A 79 13.96 8.64 -1.26
N GLU A 80 14.34 7.38 -1.50
CA GLU A 80 15.74 6.95 -1.50
C GLU A 80 16.57 7.65 -2.58
N MET A 81 16.00 7.83 -3.78
CA MET A 81 16.66 8.54 -4.89
C MET A 81 16.96 9.99 -4.50
N ILE A 82 15.96 10.71 -3.96
CA ILE A 82 16.13 12.12 -3.56
C ILE A 82 17.20 12.26 -2.47
N LEU A 83 17.22 11.36 -1.48
CA LEU A 83 18.24 11.37 -0.43
C LEU A 83 19.65 11.16 -1.00
N ARG A 84 19.80 10.25 -1.96
CA ARG A 84 21.09 9.95 -2.60
C ARG A 84 21.57 11.08 -3.53
N ASP A 85 20.66 11.84 -4.11
CA ASP A 85 21.01 12.97 -4.98
C ASP A 85 21.43 14.20 -4.17
N MET A 86 20.84 14.39 -2.98
CA MET A 86 21.09 15.57 -2.13
C MET A 86 22.26 15.40 -1.16
N LEU A 87 22.54 14.17 -0.73
CA LEU A 87 23.51 13.89 0.35
C LEU A 87 24.58 12.89 -0.08
N PRO A 88 25.76 12.90 0.58
CA PRO A 88 26.73 11.84 0.43
C PRO A 88 26.11 10.48 0.78
N LEU A 89 26.47 9.43 0.04
CA LEU A 89 25.87 8.09 0.16
C LEU A 89 25.90 7.55 1.61
N SER A 90 26.97 7.80 2.35
CA SER A 90 27.12 7.38 3.74
C SER A 90 26.06 8.03 4.64
N ILE A 91 25.86 9.35 4.52
CA ILE A 91 24.87 10.10 5.30
C ILE A 91 23.45 9.74 4.88
N ALA A 92 23.19 9.60 3.57
CA ALA A 92 21.91 9.15 3.07
C ALA A 92 21.54 7.77 3.63
N THR A 93 22.48 6.82 3.68
CA THR A 93 22.25 5.46 4.21
C THR A 93 21.97 5.48 5.71
N GLN A 94 22.71 6.27 6.48
CA GLN A 94 22.47 6.45 7.91
C GLN A 94 21.06 7.00 8.18
N LEU A 95 20.63 8.02 7.41
CA LEU A 95 19.27 8.56 7.50
C LEU A 95 18.20 7.53 7.12
N MET A 96 18.41 6.76 6.06
CA MET A 96 17.47 5.72 5.63
C MET A 96 17.31 4.62 6.70
N ASN A 97 18.37 4.34 7.45
CA ASN A 97 18.35 3.39 8.56
C ASN A 97 17.78 3.98 9.87
N GLY A 98 17.47 5.28 9.91
CA GLY A 98 17.05 5.97 11.13
C GLY A 98 18.16 6.14 12.16
N GLU A 99 19.42 6.10 11.73
CA GLU A 99 20.59 6.26 12.59
C GLU A 99 20.84 7.74 12.91
N HIS A 100 21.40 8.01 14.10
CA HIS A 100 21.84 9.35 14.47
C HIS A 100 23.12 9.72 13.68
N ILE A 101 23.15 10.91 13.09
CA ILE A 101 24.33 11.42 12.36
C ILE A 101 25.17 12.26 13.31
N GLU A 102 26.38 11.78 13.61
CA GLU A 102 27.38 12.57 14.33
C GLU A 102 28.07 13.58 13.42
N ALA A 103 28.39 14.75 13.98
CA ALA A 103 29.22 15.74 13.30
C ALA A 103 30.61 15.14 13.03
N ARG A 104 31.11 15.31 11.79
CA ARG A 104 32.44 14.82 11.40
C ARG A 104 33.39 15.99 11.20
N GLU A 105 34.60 15.84 11.73
CA GLU A 105 35.73 16.70 11.42
C GLU A 105 36.54 16.08 10.29
N TYR A 106 37.00 16.91 9.36
CA TYR A 106 37.85 16.49 8.25
C TYR A 106 39.21 17.17 8.40
N GLU A 107 40.29 16.37 8.50
CA GLU A 107 41.66 16.89 8.65
C GLU A 107 42.08 17.79 7.48
N GLN A 108 41.55 17.53 6.28
CA GLN A 108 41.81 18.30 5.07
C GLN A 108 40.53 18.44 4.25
N ALA A 109 40.17 19.70 3.94
CA ALA A 109 39.06 20.03 3.06
C ALA A 109 39.43 21.23 2.18
N THR A 110 38.97 21.21 0.93
CA THR A 110 39.09 22.33 -0.01
C THR A 110 37.69 22.77 -0.41
N VAL A 111 37.39 24.06 -0.27
CA VAL A 111 36.09 24.64 -0.63
C VAL A 111 36.26 25.52 -1.87
N MET A 112 35.38 25.34 -2.85
CA MET A 112 35.33 26.17 -4.06
C MET A 112 34.09 27.05 -4.01
N PHE A 113 34.28 28.36 -4.17
CA PHE A 113 33.21 29.32 -4.39
C PHE A 113 33.21 29.74 -5.85
N SER A 114 32.03 29.77 -6.47
CA SER A 114 31.86 30.25 -7.84
C SER A 114 30.67 31.20 -7.90
N ASP A 115 30.83 32.32 -8.61
CA ASP A 115 29.79 33.32 -8.83
C ASP A 115 29.60 33.58 -10.32
N VAL A 116 28.40 34.02 -10.71
CA VAL A 116 28.09 34.41 -12.09
C VAL A 116 28.30 35.93 -12.21
N PRO A 117 29.38 36.38 -12.86
CA PRO A 117 29.67 37.80 -12.96
C PRO A 117 28.56 38.54 -13.70
N ASN A 118 28.26 39.76 -13.26
CA ASN A 118 27.27 40.65 -13.87
C ASN A 118 25.83 40.07 -13.95
N PHE A 119 25.49 39.07 -13.13
CA PHE A 119 24.15 38.50 -13.08
C PHE A 119 23.06 39.57 -12.84
N GLN A 120 23.33 40.55 -11.97
CA GLN A 120 22.40 41.65 -11.70
C GLN A 120 22.11 42.53 -12.93
N SER A 121 23.06 42.67 -13.85
CA SER A 121 22.93 43.52 -15.03
C SER A 121 22.09 42.89 -16.13
N ILE A 122 21.99 41.55 -16.16
CA ILE A 122 21.20 40.82 -17.16
C ILE A 122 19.74 40.67 -16.74
N LEU A 123 19.41 40.72 -15.43
CA LEU A 123 18.04 40.56 -14.92
C LEU A 123 17.02 41.52 -15.57
N PRO A 124 17.28 42.83 -15.75
CA PRO A 124 16.29 43.76 -16.31
C PRO A 124 16.04 43.54 -17.79
N HIS A 125 16.97 42.89 -18.50
CA HIS A 125 16.97 42.74 -19.95
C HIS A 125 16.53 41.35 -20.41
N SER A 126 16.27 40.43 -19.47
CA SER A 126 15.95 39.03 -19.75
C SER A 126 14.60 38.64 -19.18
N LYS A 127 13.91 37.70 -19.84
CA LYS A 127 12.68 37.12 -19.29
C LYS A 127 13.03 36.10 -18.21
N PRO A 128 12.18 35.93 -17.17
CA PRO A 128 12.41 34.94 -16.12
C PRO A 128 12.72 33.54 -16.65
N LYS A 129 12.02 33.10 -17.71
CA LYS A 129 12.25 31.79 -18.35
C LYS A 129 13.65 31.65 -18.95
N GLU A 130 14.19 32.71 -19.53
CA GLU A 130 15.53 32.71 -20.14
C GLU A 130 16.62 32.61 -19.08
N ILE A 131 16.42 33.28 -17.94
CA ILE A 131 17.32 33.21 -16.78
C ILE A 131 17.33 31.79 -16.19
N VAL A 132 16.16 31.18 -16.00
CA VAL A 132 16.05 29.81 -15.50
C VAL A 132 16.75 28.82 -16.44
N GLN A 133 16.57 28.97 -17.75
CA GLN A 133 17.23 28.11 -18.73
C GLN A 133 18.76 28.26 -18.65
N MET A 134 19.27 29.49 -18.59
CA MET A 134 20.71 29.74 -18.47
C MET A 134 21.30 29.11 -17.20
N LEU A 135 20.62 29.26 -16.06
CA LEU A 135 21.06 28.68 -14.79
C LEU A 135 21.04 27.15 -14.83
N ASN A 136 19.98 26.54 -15.37
CA ASN A 136 19.92 25.08 -15.54
C ASN A 136 21.08 24.57 -16.40
N ASP A 137 21.37 25.22 -17.52
CA ASP A 137 22.47 24.84 -18.41
C ASP A 137 23.84 24.97 -17.72
N LEU A 138 24.00 25.99 -16.87
CA LEU A 138 25.22 26.20 -16.09
C LEU A 138 25.40 25.10 -15.03
N PHE A 139 24.38 24.84 -14.21
CA PHE A 139 24.44 23.81 -13.17
C PHE A 139 24.61 22.41 -13.77
N HIS A 140 23.93 22.08 -14.87
CA HIS A 140 24.15 20.81 -15.57
C HIS A 140 25.59 20.64 -16.07
N ARG A 141 26.27 21.71 -16.50
CA ARG A 141 27.70 21.63 -16.86
C ARG A 141 28.57 21.39 -15.62
N PHE A 142 28.27 22.06 -14.52
CA PHE A 142 28.98 21.84 -13.25
C PHE A 142 28.80 20.42 -12.73
N ASP A 143 27.57 19.89 -12.72
CA ASP A 143 27.28 18.52 -12.29
C ASP A 143 28.10 17.50 -13.08
N ARG A 144 28.21 17.69 -14.40
CA ARG A 144 29.06 16.83 -15.24
C ARG A 144 30.54 16.91 -14.86
N LEU A 145 31.07 18.11 -14.60
CA LEU A 145 32.46 18.29 -14.18
C LEU A 145 32.71 17.65 -12.80
N VAL A 146 31.79 17.82 -11.85
CA VAL A 146 31.83 17.20 -10.52
C VAL A 146 31.90 15.67 -10.63
N VAL A 147 31.07 15.07 -11.47
CA VAL A 147 31.07 13.62 -11.70
C VAL A 147 32.35 13.15 -12.40
N MET A 148 32.80 13.84 -13.46
CA MET A 148 34.00 13.46 -14.22
C MET A 148 35.27 13.53 -13.37
N HIS A 149 35.42 14.58 -12.56
CA HIS A 149 36.59 14.78 -11.72
C HIS A 149 36.45 14.15 -10.33
N LYS A 150 35.32 13.50 -10.03
CA LYS A 150 34.98 12.90 -8.72
C LYS A 150 35.12 13.89 -7.55
N VAL A 151 34.81 15.17 -7.80
CA VAL A 151 34.95 16.27 -6.83
C VAL A 151 33.62 16.51 -6.15
N GLY A 152 33.25 15.59 -5.26
CA GLY A 152 32.11 15.72 -4.36
C GLY A 152 32.51 15.23 -2.97
N ILE A 153 31.76 15.59 -1.93
CA ILE A 153 31.94 15.03 -0.59
C ILE A 153 32.02 13.51 -0.76
N LYS A 154 33.19 12.94 -0.43
CA LYS A 154 33.62 11.59 -0.84
C LYS A 154 32.44 10.61 -0.83
N LYS A 155 32.08 10.11 -2.03
CA LYS A 155 31.42 8.81 -2.15
C LYS A 155 32.49 7.79 -1.76
N GLU A 156 32.61 7.51 -0.46
CA GLU A 156 33.52 6.49 0.03
C GLU A 156 33.00 5.12 -0.42
N SER A 157 33.83 4.48 -1.24
CA SER A 157 34.00 3.05 -1.57
C SER A 157 32.75 2.19 -1.81
#